data_AF-A0A1E4GSI6-F1
#
_entry.id   AF-A0A1E4GSI6-F1
#
_cell.length_a   1.000
_cell.length_b   1.000
_cell.length_c   1.000
_cell.angle_alpha   90.00
_cell.angle_beta   90.00
_cell.angle_gamma   90.00
#
_symmetry.space_group_name_H-M   'P 1'
#
loop_
_entity.id
_entity.type
_entity.pdbx_description
1 polymer ?
#
loop_
_entity_poly.entity_id
_entity_poly.type
_entity_poly.pdbx_seq_one_letter_code
_entity_poly.pdbx_strand_id
1 'polypeptide(L)' 'MIETGDHLRQAREAMGWSPADLARALRFSSADKHGESRILEMEAGKRPISGPVSVAVEAFLRGYLPVGFAPPTRRT' A
#
# COMPACT_ATOMS: atom_id res chain seq x y z
N MET A 1 1.71 7.82 11.46
CA MET A 1 2.52 7.85 10.23
C MET A 1 3.07 6.45 10.00
N ILE A 2 3.01 5.91 8.79
CA ILE A 2 3.60 4.57 8.53
C ILE A 2 5.12 4.71 8.39
N GLU A 3 5.87 4.25 9.38
CA GLU A 3 7.33 4.49 9.48
C GLU A 3 8.12 3.20 9.71
N THR A 4 7.51 2.23 10.40
CA THR A 4 8.13 0.94 10.74
C THR A 4 7.44 -0.20 10.02
N GLY A 5 8.13 -1.35 9.98
CA GLY A 5 7.56 -2.60 9.47
C GLY A 5 6.28 -3.01 10.20
N ASP A 6 6.24 -2.81 11.52
CA ASP A 6 5.05 -3.09 12.34
C ASP A 6 3.87 -2.19 11.98
N HIS A 7 4.10 -0.89 11.72
CA HIS A 7 3.03 0.01 11.27
C HIS A 7 2.44 -0.46 9.94
N LEU A 8 3.30 -0.88 8.99
CA LEU A 8 2.88 -1.38 7.68
C LEU A 8 2.05 -2.66 7.81
N ARG A 9 2.53 -3.61 8.63
CA ARG A 9 1.84 -4.87 8.90
C ARG A 9 0.46 -4.62 9.52
N GLN A 10 0.39 -3.78 10.55
CA GLN A 10 -0.85 -3.43 11.23
C GLN A 10 -1.85 -2.77 10.27
N ALA A 11 -1.39 -1.85 9.43
CA ALA A 11 -2.22 -1.20 8.42
C ALA A 11 -2.81 -2.22 7.43
N ARG A 12 -1.97 -3.13 6.92
CA ARG A 12 -2.39 -4.19 6.00
C ARG A 12 -3.44 -5.11 6.63
N GLU A 13 -3.19 -5.56 7.86
CA GLU A 13 -4.10 -6.44 8.59
C GLU A 13 -5.43 -5.74 8.91
N ALA A 14 -5.41 -4.44 9.23
CA ALA A 14 -6.62 -3.64 9.44
C ALA A 14 -7.50 -3.53 8.17
N MET A 15 -6.90 -3.56 6.98
CA MET A 15 -7.63 -3.62 5.70
C MET A 15 -8.10 -5.03 5.33
N GLY A 16 -7.72 -6.05 6.10
CA GLY A 16 -7.98 -7.46 5.78
C GLY A 16 -7.19 -7.96 4.57
N TRP A 17 -6.06 -7.33 4.24
CA TRP A 17 -5.28 -7.63 3.04
C TRP A 17 -4.16 -8.62 3.31
N SER A 18 -3.88 -9.51 2.34
CA SER A 18 -2.63 -10.27 2.32
C SER A 18 -1.46 -9.38 1.84
N PRO A 19 -0.20 -9.76 2.08
CA PRO A 19 0.95 -9.02 1.55
C PRO A 19 0.91 -8.88 0.02
N ALA A 20 0.39 -9.89 -0.69
CA ALA A 20 0.19 -9.85 -2.13
C ALA A 20 -0.88 -8.83 -2.56
N ASP A 21 -1.95 -8.67 -1.79
CA ASP A 21 -3.00 -7.68 -2.06
C ASP A 21 -2.47 -6.25 -1.91
N LEU A 22 -1.71 -6.00 -0.85
CA LEU A 22 -1.06 -4.71 -0.65
C LEU A 22 -0.05 -4.41 -1.75
N ALA A 23 0.78 -5.39 -2.14
CA ALA A 23 1.71 -5.25 -3.25
C ALA A 23 0.99 -4.92 -4.57
N ARG A 24 -0.17 -5.53 -4.82
CA ARG A 24 -1.02 -5.26 -5.98
C ARG A 24 -1.62 -3.85 -5.93
N ALA A 25 -2.13 -3.42 -4.78
CA ALA A 25 -2.69 -2.09 -4.59
C ALA A 25 -1.64 -0.98 -4.82
N LEU A 26 -0.41 -1.21 -4.36
CA LEU A 26 0.74 -0.33 -4.57
C LEU A 26 1.36 -0.45 -5.99
N ARG A 27 0.86 -1.36 -6.83
CA ARG A 27 1.38 -1.64 -8.17
C ARG A 27 2.86 -1.97 -8.20
N PHE A 28 3.36 -2.68 -7.19
CA PHE A 28 4.73 -3.22 -7.22
C PHE A 28 4.94 -4.31 -8.28
N SER A 29 3.86 -4.77 -8.91
CA SER A 29 3.80 -5.91 -9.81
C SER A 29 4.08 -5.62 -11.29
N SER A 30 4.60 -4.45 -11.66
CA SER A 30 4.77 -4.10 -13.09
C SER A 30 6.01 -4.70 -13.79
N ALA A 31 6.86 -5.49 -13.12
CA ALA A 31 7.97 -6.17 -13.79
C ALA A 31 8.37 -7.50 -13.13
N ASP A 32 8.33 -7.58 -11.80
CA ASP A 32 8.86 -8.73 -11.06
C ASP A 32 7.77 -9.41 -10.22
N LYS A 33 7.74 -10.75 -10.25
CA LYS A 33 6.89 -11.61 -9.42
C LYS A 33 7.20 -11.51 -7.90
N HIS A 34 7.96 -10.49 -7.48
CA HIS A 34 8.52 -10.34 -6.14
C HIS A 34 7.84 -9.25 -5.28
N GLY A 35 6.72 -8.68 -5.73
CA GLY A 35 5.99 -7.64 -4.99
C GLY A 35 5.61 -8.04 -3.56
N GLU A 36 5.16 -9.29 -3.38
CA GLU A 36 4.84 -9.84 -2.05
C GLU A 36 6.08 -9.93 -1.14
N SER A 37 7.19 -10.47 -1.64
CA SER A 37 8.47 -10.53 -0.92
C SER A 37 8.93 -9.14 -0.48
N ARG A 38 8.71 -8.13 -1.32
CA ARG A 38 9.06 -6.74 -1.00
C ARG A 38 8.25 -6.20 0.18
N ILE A 39 6.96 -6.52 0.27
CA ILE A 39 6.13 -6.15 1.44
C ILE A 39 6.64 -6.88 2.69
N LEU A 40 6.92 -8.17 2.59
CA LEU A 40 7.45 -8.96 3.71
C LEU A 40 8.82 -8.45 4.19
N GLU A 41 9.70 -8.03 3.28
CA GLU A 41 10.98 -7.39 3.63
C GLU A 41 10.79 -6.07 4.37
N MET A 42 9.80 -5.25 3.97
CA MET A 42 9.47 -3.99 4.65
C MET A 42 8.88 -4.26 6.03
N GLU A 43 7.94 -5.20 6.15
CA GLU A 43 7.35 -5.61 7.43
C GLU A 43 8.39 -6.17 8.39
N ALA A 44 9.38 -6.92 7.87
CA ALA A 44 10.51 -7.43 8.65
C ALA A 44 11.61 -6.38 8.94
N GLY A 45 11.46 -5.13 8.48
CA GLY A 45 12.46 -4.07 8.65
C GLY A 45 13.75 -4.26 7.83
N LYS A 46 13.80 -5.25 6.94
CA LYS A 46 14.94 -5.53 6.05
C LYS A 46 15.03 -4.56 4.89
N ARG A 47 13.92 -3.88 4.59
CA ARG A 47 13.83 -2.84 3.56
C ARG A 47 13.16 -1.60 4.14
N PRO A 48 13.68 -0.39 3.91
CA PRO A 48 13.03 0.82 4.35
C PRO A 48 11.70 1.05 3.61
N ILE A 49 10.74 1.63 4.31
CA ILE A 49 9.47 2.10 3.75
C ILE A 49 9.71 3.50 3.19
N SER A 50 9.50 3.69 1.89
CA SER A 50 9.66 5.01 1.28
C SER A 50 8.47 5.92 1.62
N GLY A 51 8.70 7.23 1.62
CA GLY A 51 7.64 8.23 1.83
C GLY A 51 6.39 8.02 0.94
N PRO A 52 6.53 7.77 -0.37
CA PRO A 52 5.38 7.48 -1.23
C PRO A 52 4.58 6.24 -0.81
N VAL A 53 5.24 5.20 -0.31
CA VAL A 53 4.55 3.99 0.19
C VAL A 53 3.77 4.32 1.47
N SER A 54 4.39 5.07 2.39
CA SER A 54 3.74 5.52 3.62
C SER A 54 2.46 6.31 3.32
N VAL A 55 2.55 7.30 2.44
CA VAL A 55 1.40 8.13 2.03
C VAL A 55 0.31 7.30 1.35
N ALA A 56 0.68 6.38 0.45
CA ALA A 56 -0.29 5.52 -0.23
C ALA A 56 -1.05 4.60 0.74
N VAL A 57 -0.34 4.01 1.71
CA VAL A 57 -0.97 3.15 2.74
C VAL A 57 -1.90 3.96 3.64
N GLU A 58 -1.51 5.17 4.03
CA GLU A 58 -2.40 6.06 4.80
C GLU A 58 -3.64 6.47 4.00
N ALA A 59 -3.50 6.70 2.70
CA ALA A 59 -4.62 6.99 1.81
C ALA A 59 -5.57 5.78 1.65
N PHE A 60 -5.05 4.55 1.64
CA PHE A 60 -5.90 3.36 1.64
C PHE A 60 -6.71 3.21 2.94
N LEU A 61 -6.10 3.50 4.09
CA LEU A 61 -6.77 3.41 5.38
C LEU A 61 -7.86 4.49 5.58
N ARG A 62 -7.57 5.73 5.19
CA ARG A 62 -8.45 6.89 5.47
C ARG A 62 -9.39 7.24 4.32
N GLY A 63 -9.16 6.65 3.14
CA GLY A 63 -9.69 7.16 1.89
C GLY A 63 -8.98 8.45 1.47
N TYR A 64 -8.88 8.69 0.16
CA TYR A 64 -8.34 9.93 -0.37
C TYR A 64 -9.02 10.28 -1.69
N LEU A 65 -9.51 11.51 -1.79
CA LEU A 65 -10.05 12.09 -3.01
C LEU A 65 -9.56 13.55 -3.09
N PRO A 66 -8.65 13.90 -4.03
CA PRO A 66 -8.18 15.27 -4.16
C PRO A 66 -9.32 16.25 -4.46
N VAL A 67 -9.23 17.45 -3.91
CA VAL A 67 -10.15 18.55 -4.27
C VAL A 67 -10.04 18.81 -5.77
N GLY A 68 -11.18 18.80 -6.47
CA GLY A 68 -11.25 18.99 -7.91
C GLY A 68 -11.03 17.72 -8.75
N PHE A 69 -10.73 16.57 -8.13
CA PHE A 69 -10.71 15.30 -8.85
C PHE A 69 -12.14 14.81 -9.10
N ALA A 70 -12.57 14.84 -10.36
CA ALA A 70 -13.83 14.25 -10.79
C ALA A 70 -13.58 12.80 -11.28
N PRO A 71 -13.91 11.76 -10.50
CA PRO A 71 -13.76 10.39 -10.95
C PRO A 71 -14.63 10.17 -12.20
N PRO A 72 -14.17 9.34 -13.16
CA PRO A 72 -14.98 9.02 -14.33
C PRO A 72 -16.31 8.42 -13.89
N THR A 73 -17.42 8.93 -14.44
CA THR A 73 -18.73 8.33 -14.26
C THR A 73 -18.66 6.89 -14.77
N ARG A 74 -18.85 5.91 -13.87
CA ARG A 74 -18.90 4.50 -14.27
C ARG A 74 -19.95 4.36 -15.37
N ARG A 75 -19.54 3.94 -16.56
CA ARG A 75 -20.48 3.40 -17.55
C ARG A 75 -20.91 2.03 -17.01
N THR A 76 -22.15 1.99 -16.52
CA THR A 76 -22.87 0.75 -16.18
C THR A 76 -23.06 -0.12 -17.39
#